data_AF-A0A6C0II43-F1
#
_entry.id   AF-A0A6C0II43-F1
#
_cell.length_a   1.000
_cell.length_b   1.000
_cell.length_c   1.000
_cell.angle_alpha   90.00
_cell.angle_beta   90.00
_cell.angle_gamma   90.00
#
_symmetry.space_group_name_H-M   'P 1'
#
loop_
_entity.id
_entity.type
_entity.pdbx_description
1 polymer ?
#
loop_
_entity_poly.entity_id
_entity_poly.type
_entity_poly.pdbx_seq_one_letter_code
_entity_poly.pdbx_strand_id
1 'polypeptide(L)'
;MKNTRKKNNQPKNKTKKNTKTMVNKCMETFADKNVKYWTEDYTKEISKLEKKKNKTKEDEKLLTKLKKQKISQIKSLKKQYKLFNCNINCKNTILEPGPPNEIPKSMQKEYHNHKELIKIYNNQRKSIFKNKNNVLIDNFYENTPEKTKNKLIKEGAISSCVPTNDN
;
A
#
# COMPACT_ATOMS: atom_id res chain seq x y z
N MET A 1 -36.46 4.12 42.42
CA MET A 1 -35.08 4.06 41.90
C MET A 1 -34.60 2.61 41.83
N LYS A 2 -34.39 2.05 40.63
CA LYS A 2 -33.46 0.93 40.40
C LYS A 2 -32.83 1.14 39.02
N ASN A 3 -31.53 1.43 39.06
CA ASN A 3 -30.70 1.85 37.95
C ASN A 3 -30.00 0.60 37.39
N THR A 4 -30.49 0.03 36.29
CA THR A 4 -29.81 -1.10 35.62
C THR A 4 -29.08 -0.59 34.39
N ARG A 5 -27.80 -0.21 34.59
CA ARG A 5 -26.83 0.01 33.50
C ARG A 5 -26.64 -1.30 32.72
N LYS A 6 -27.25 -1.40 31.54
CA LYS A 6 -26.95 -2.44 30.54
C LYS A 6 -25.49 -2.27 30.09
N LYS A 7 -24.63 -3.23 30.46
CA LYS A 7 -23.27 -3.35 29.94
C LYS A 7 -23.33 -3.68 28.44
N ASN A 8 -22.65 -2.85 27.64
CA ASN A 8 -22.36 -3.04 26.23
C ASN A 8 -21.64 -4.38 25.99
N ASN A 9 -22.27 -5.27 25.22
CA ASN A 9 -21.58 -6.35 24.52
C ASN A 9 -21.59 -6.06 23.01
N GLN A 10 -20.60 -5.29 22.54
CA GLN A 10 -20.33 -5.18 21.10
C GLN A 10 -19.58 -6.43 20.61
N PRO A 11 -20.03 -7.09 19.53
CA PRO A 11 -19.36 -8.25 18.96
C PRO A 11 -18.11 -7.81 18.16
N LYS A 12 -16.92 -7.81 18.80
CA LYS A 12 -15.65 -7.37 18.20
C LYS A 12 -15.03 -8.34 17.16
N ASN A 13 -15.65 -9.49 16.86
CA ASN A 13 -15.02 -10.56 16.07
C ASN A 13 -15.47 -10.69 14.60
N LYS A 14 -16.65 -10.20 14.19
CA LYS A 14 -17.11 -10.33 12.79
C LYS A 14 -16.39 -9.37 11.82
N THR A 15 -16.08 -8.15 12.26
CA THR A 15 -15.50 -7.09 11.40
C THR A 15 -14.07 -7.41 10.95
N LYS A 16 -13.23 -7.97 11.83
CA LYS A 16 -11.82 -8.29 11.52
C LYS A 16 -11.67 -9.38 10.45
N LYS A 17 -12.55 -10.39 10.45
CA LYS A 17 -12.52 -11.47 9.46
C LYS A 17 -12.80 -10.93 8.06
N ASN A 18 -13.71 -9.96 7.94
CA ASN A 18 -14.06 -9.31 6.68
C ASN A 18 -12.91 -8.44 6.13
N THR A 19 -12.27 -7.64 7.00
CA THR A 19 -11.10 -6.81 6.64
C THR A 19 -9.94 -7.64 6.07
N LYS A 20 -9.59 -8.77 6.72
CA LYS A 20 -8.51 -9.64 6.24
C LYS A 20 -8.82 -10.24 4.87
N THR A 21 -10.07 -10.67 4.66
CA THR A 21 -10.53 -11.20 3.36
C THR A 21 -10.47 -10.14 2.27
N MET A 22 -10.87 -8.89 2.54
CA MET A 22 -10.78 -7.80 1.57
C MET A 22 -9.35 -7.49 1.16
N VAL A 23 -8.43 -7.39 2.14
CA VAL A 23 -7.01 -7.13 1.87
C VAL A 23 -6.40 -8.27 1.06
N ASN A 24 -6.68 -9.52 1.42
CA ASN A 24 -6.19 -10.68 0.67
C ASN A 24 -6.70 -10.68 -0.77
N LYS A 25 -8.00 -10.42 -0.97
CA LYS A 25 -8.59 -10.32 -2.32
C LYS A 25 -7.94 -9.21 -3.15
N CYS A 26 -7.68 -8.04 -2.56
CA CYS A 26 -6.96 -6.96 -3.22
C CYS A 26 -5.53 -7.38 -3.61
N MET A 27 -4.82 -8.10 -2.74
CA MET A 27 -3.48 -8.60 -3.03
C MET A 27 -3.46 -9.63 -4.17
N GLU A 28 -4.41 -10.57 -4.18
CA GLU A 28 -4.51 -11.63 -5.20
C GLU A 28 -5.00 -11.12 -6.56
N THR A 29 -5.71 -9.99 -6.59
CA THR A 29 -6.25 -9.41 -7.82
C THR A 29 -5.44 -8.20 -8.26
N PHE A 30 -5.67 -7.04 -7.65
CA PHE A 30 -5.05 -5.76 -8.02
C PHE A 30 -3.52 -5.80 -7.92
N ALA A 31 -2.98 -6.23 -6.77
CA ALA A 31 -1.53 -6.20 -6.57
C ALA A 31 -0.83 -7.22 -7.48
N ASP A 32 -1.30 -8.47 -7.54
CA ASP A 32 -0.67 -9.50 -8.37
C ASP A 32 -0.76 -9.17 -9.88
N LYS A 33 -1.87 -8.60 -10.35
CA LYS A 33 -2.00 -8.11 -11.74
C LYS A 33 -0.93 -7.07 -12.05
N ASN A 34 -0.82 -6.05 -11.21
CA ASN A 34 0.14 -4.97 -11.43
C ASN A 34 1.59 -5.44 -11.27
N VAL A 35 1.88 -6.30 -10.28
CA VAL A 35 3.22 -6.90 -10.10
C VAL A 35 3.62 -7.71 -11.35
N LYS A 36 2.71 -8.49 -11.93
CA LYS A 36 2.97 -9.21 -13.18
C LYS A 36 3.32 -8.26 -14.32
N TYR A 37 2.55 -7.19 -14.50
CA TYR A 37 2.81 -6.17 -15.51
C TYR A 37 4.21 -5.55 -15.36
N TRP A 38 4.54 -5.05 -14.16
CA TRP A 38 5.84 -4.42 -13.89
C TRP A 38 7.05 -5.37 -13.92
N THR A 39 6.84 -6.68 -13.97
CA THR A 39 7.91 -7.69 -14.00
C THR A 39 7.88 -8.54 -15.27
N GLU A 40 7.12 -8.11 -16.27
CA GLU A 40 6.97 -8.81 -17.53
C GLU A 40 8.29 -8.85 -18.31
N ASP A 41 9.04 -7.74 -18.34
CA ASP A 41 10.31 -7.67 -19.06
C ASP A 41 11.36 -8.61 -18.48
N TYR A 42 11.50 -8.67 -17.15
CA TYR A 42 12.31 -9.68 -16.49
C TYR A 42 11.88 -11.10 -16.88
N THR A 43 10.58 -11.35 -16.99
CA THR A 43 10.05 -12.67 -17.37
C THR A 43 10.44 -13.03 -18.80
N LYS A 44 10.30 -12.08 -19.74
CA LYS A 44 10.68 -12.25 -21.14
C LYS A 44 12.18 -12.49 -21.28
N GLU A 45 13.00 -11.69 -20.61
CA GLU A 45 14.46 -11.78 -20.70
C GLU A 45 14.99 -13.07 -20.07
N ILE A 46 14.49 -13.44 -18.89
CA ILE A 46 14.81 -14.74 -18.25
C ILE A 46 14.42 -15.89 -19.19
N SER A 47 13.22 -15.87 -19.79
CA SER A 47 12.78 -16.94 -20.68
C SER A 47 13.64 -17.05 -21.95
N LYS A 48 14.04 -15.91 -22.53
CA LYS A 48 14.97 -15.88 -23.68
C LYS A 48 16.31 -16.50 -23.33
N LEU A 49 16.89 -16.13 -22.19
CA LEU A 49 18.14 -16.70 -21.71
C LEU A 49 18.00 -18.18 -21.34
N GLU A 50 16.86 -18.61 -20.81
CA GLU A 50 16.61 -20.01 -20.46
C GLU A 50 16.58 -20.91 -21.69
N LYS A 51 15.98 -20.43 -22.79
CA LYS A 51 15.84 -21.18 -24.05
C LYS A 51 17.08 -21.13 -24.95
N LYS A 52 18.10 -20.33 -24.61
CA LYS A 52 19.35 -20.26 -25.37
C LYS A 52 20.06 -21.63 -25.31
N LYS A 53 20.33 -22.24 -26.48
CA LYS A 53 20.95 -23.58 -26.58
C LYS A 53 22.41 -23.59 -26.07
N ASN A 54 23.20 -22.60 -26.46
CA ASN A 54 24.61 -22.49 -26.09
C ASN A 54 24.78 -21.31 -25.14
N LYS A 55 24.65 -21.55 -23.83
CA LYS A 55 24.87 -20.52 -22.80
C LYS A 55 26.34 -20.42 -22.44
N THR A 56 26.83 -19.20 -22.42
CA THR A 56 28.12 -18.84 -21.86
C THR A 56 28.04 -18.75 -20.34
N LYS A 57 29.19 -18.71 -19.65
CA LYS A 57 29.23 -18.47 -18.19
C LYS A 57 28.64 -17.10 -17.85
N GLU A 58 28.81 -16.12 -18.73
CA GLU A 58 28.24 -14.78 -18.62
C GLU A 58 26.71 -14.81 -18.70
N ASP A 59 26.14 -15.62 -19.60
CA ASP A 59 24.68 -15.82 -19.70
C ASP A 59 24.11 -16.41 -18.41
N GLU A 60 24.79 -17.39 -17.79
CA GLU A 60 24.36 -18.00 -16.53
C GLU A 60 24.43 -17.03 -15.35
N LYS A 61 25.49 -16.21 -15.30
CA LYS A 61 25.63 -15.13 -14.31
C LYS A 61 24.50 -14.10 -14.47
N LEU A 62 24.23 -13.67 -15.71
CA LEU A 62 23.16 -12.73 -16.01
C LEU A 62 21.79 -13.31 -15.65
N LEU A 63 21.51 -14.56 -16.02
CA LEU A 63 20.27 -15.26 -15.69
C LEU A 63 20.03 -15.30 -14.18
N THR A 64 21.07 -15.64 -13.41
CA THR A 64 21.01 -15.65 -11.94
C THR A 64 20.74 -14.27 -11.37
N LYS A 65 21.39 -13.23 -11.92
CA LYS A 65 21.19 -11.83 -11.52
C LYS A 65 19.75 -11.39 -11.78
N LEU A 66 19.22 -11.62 -12.98
CA LEU A 66 17.85 -11.25 -13.36
C LEU A 66 16.80 -11.97 -12.50
N LYS A 67 17.00 -13.27 -12.20
CA LYS A 67 16.12 -14.01 -11.29
C LYS A 67 16.09 -13.38 -9.89
N LYS A 68 17.25 -13.04 -9.33
CA LYS A 68 17.36 -12.36 -8.02
C LYS A 68 16.69 -10.98 -8.05
N GLN A 69 16.94 -10.19 -9.09
CA GLN A 69 16.34 -8.86 -9.26
C GLN A 69 14.81 -8.95 -9.37
N LYS A 70 14.29 -9.87 -10.18
CA LYS A 70 12.85 -10.11 -10.32
C LYS A 70 12.19 -10.46 -8.99
N ILE A 71 12.77 -11.39 -8.21
CA ILE A 71 12.25 -11.77 -6.89
C ILE A 71 12.23 -10.58 -5.94
N SER A 72 13.32 -9.80 -5.90
CA SER A 72 13.40 -8.59 -5.09
C SER A 72 12.33 -7.56 -5.49
N GLN A 73 12.17 -7.34 -6.80
CA GLN A 73 11.19 -6.42 -7.35
C GLN A 73 9.76 -6.85 -7.01
N ILE A 74 9.42 -8.13 -7.16
CA ILE A 74 8.12 -8.69 -6.77
C ILE A 74 7.83 -8.41 -5.30
N LYS A 75 8.80 -8.67 -4.41
CA LYS A 75 8.64 -8.44 -2.96
C LYS A 75 8.43 -6.96 -2.65
N SER A 76 9.22 -6.09 -3.27
CA SER A 76 9.12 -4.63 -3.11
C SER A 76 7.75 -4.11 -3.57
N LEU A 77 7.34 -4.44 -4.80
CA LEU A 77 6.06 -4.03 -5.36
C LEU A 77 4.88 -4.57 -4.54
N LYS A 78 4.90 -5.83 -4.12
CA LYS A 78 3.85 -6.37 -3.24
C LYS A 78 3.75 -5.61 -1.92
N LYS A 79 4.89 -5.22 -1.32
CA LYS A 79 4.90 -4.40 -0.09
C LYS A 79 4.29 -3.02 -0.36
N GLN A 80 4.63 -2.39 -1.48
CA GLN A 80 4.08 -1.08 -1.87
C GLN A 80 2.57 -1.14 -2.12
N TYR A 81 2.10 -2.06 -2.96
CA TYR A 81 0.66 -2.23 -3.23
C TYR A 81 -0.12 -2.57 -1.95
N LYS A 82 0.46 -3.39 -1.07
CA LYS A 82 -0.13 -3.66 0.25
C LYS A 82 -0.28 -2.40 1.08
N LEU A 83 0.72 -1.52 1.08
CA LEU A 83 0.73 -0.30 1.87
C LEU A 83 -0.18 0.79 1.29
N PHE A 84 -0.26 0.91 -0.04
CA PHE A 84 -0.92 2.05 -0.69
C PHE A 84 -2.29 1.75 -1.29
N ASN A 85 -2.53 0.53 -1.80
CA ASN A 85 -3.77 0.21 -2.53
C ASN A 85 -4.61 -0.91 -1.89
N CYS A 86 -4.01 -1.69 -0.99
CA CYS A 86 -4.66 -2.75 -0.23
C CYS A 86 -4.62 -2.50 1.29
N ASN A 87 -4.81 -1.25 1.72
CA ASN A 87 -4.63 -0.81 3.09
C ASN A 87 -5.83 -0.01 3.61
N ILE A 88 -6.71 -0.69 4.33
CA ILE A 88 -7.89 -0.06 4.94
C ILE A 88 -7.45 1.00 5.95
N ASN A 89 -8.05 2.19 5.84
CA ASN A 89 -7.70 3.40 6.59
C ASN A 89 -6.23 3.82 6.47
N CYS A 90 -5.53 3.39 5.42
CA CYS A 90 -4.18 3.85 5.12
C CYS A 90 -3.19 3.75 6.29
N LYS A 91 -3.29 2.68 7.08
CA LYS A 91 -2.45 2.46 8.26
C LYS A 91 -0.97 2.48 7.92
N ASN A 92 -0.16 3.09 8.78
CA ASN A 92 1.28 3.29 8.59
C ASN A 92 1.65 4.15 7.37
N THR A 93 0.73 5.00 6.91
CA THR A 93 1.02 5.99 5.85
C THR A 93 0.74 7.39 6.36
N ILE A 94 1.22 8.40 5.64
CA ILE A 94 0.95 9.81 5.95
C ILE A 94 -0.55 10.17 5.96
N LEU A 95 -1.40 9.33 5.36
CA LEU A 95 -2.86 9.51 5.31
C LEU A 95 -3.62 8.72 6.39
N GLU A 96 -2.94 8.01 7.29
CA GLU A 96 -3.61 7.32 8.41
C GLU A 96 -4.40 8.35 9.25
N PRO A 97 -5.69 8.12 9.58
CA PRO A 97 -6.47 9.04 10.40
C PRO A 97 -5.81 9.34 11.75
N GLY A 98 -5.81 10.61 12.15
CA GLY A 98 -5.15 11.12 13.35
C GLY A 98 -4.90 12.63 13.26
N PRO A 99 -4.20 13.22 14.23
CA PRO A 99 -3.95 14.67 14.27
C PRO A 99 -3.22 15.18 13.01
N PRO A 100 -3.51 16.40 12.53
CA PRO A 100 -2.87 16.98 11.34
C PRO A 100 -1.37 17.26 11.54
N ASN A 101 -0.95 17.56 12.77
CA ASN A 101 0.43 17.96 13.09
C ASN A 101 1.35 16.80 13.49
N GLU A 102 0.86 15.56 13.45
CA GLU A 102 1.60 14.37 13.92
C GLU A 102 1.55 13.25 12.89
N ILE A 103 2.71 12.82 12.39
CA ILE A 103 2.80 11.59 11.60
C ILE A 103 2.54 10.34 12.46
N PRO A 104 2.07 9.22 11.86
CA PRO A 104 1.81 7.99 12.61
C PRO A 104 3.04 7.46 13.34
N LYS A 105 2.83 6.85 14.51
CA LYS A 105 3.90 6.27 15.35
C LYS A 105 4.79 5.27 14.60
N SER A 106 4.23 4.53 13.67
CA SER A 106 4.99 3.60 12.82
C SER A 106 5.99 4.33 11.93
N MET A 107 5.59 5.44 11.31
CA MET A 107 6.50 6.30 10.54
C MET A 107 7.52 6.99 11.45
N GLN A 108 7.12 7.46 12.64
CA GLN A 108 8.07 8.02 13.62
C GLN A 108 9.17 7.01 13.97
N LYS A 109 8.79 5.75 14.18
CA LYS A 109 9.74 4.67 14.47
C LYS A 109 10.60 4.31 13.27
N GLU A 110 10.03 4.24 12.06
CA GLU A 110 10.78 3.91 10.84
C GLU A 110 11.83 4.98 10.51
N TYR A 111 11.49 6.25 10.70
CA TYR A 111 12.34 7.39 10.35
C TYR A 111 12.99 8.08 11.56
N HIS A 112 13.08 7.43 12.72
CA HIS A 112 13.57 8.04 13.97
C HIS A 112 14.96 8.67 13.85
N ASN A 113 15.84 8.11 13.02
CA ASN A 113 17.19 8.63 12.76
C ASN A 113 17.23 9.76 11.70
N HIS A 114 16.10 10.07 11.06
CA HIS A 114 15.98 11.05 9.98
C HIS A 114 15.08 12.22 10.39
N LYS A 115 15.56 13.05 11.34
CA LYS A 115 14.77 14.15 11.92
C LYS A 115 14.23 15.12 10.87
N GLU A 116 15.00 15.42 9.82
CA GLU A 116 14.57 16.30 8.73
C GLU A 116 13.42 15.70 7.92
N LEU A 117 13.48 14.39 7.65
CA LEU A 117 12.41 13.68 6.95
C LEU A 117 11.11 13.65 7.79
N ILE A 118 11.22 13.46 9.10
CA ILE A 118 10.07 13.57 10.02
C ILE A 118 9.45 14.97 9.94
N LYS A 119 10.25 16.04 9.93
CA LYS A 119 9.76 17.41 9.78
C LYS A 119 9.05 17.61 8.44
N ILE A 120 9.61 17.10 7.34
CA ILE A 120 8.98 17.15 6.01
C ILE A 120 7.61 16.45 6.05
N TYR A 121 7.53 15.23 6.58
CA TYR A 121 6.26 14.52 6.66
C TYR A 121 5.24 15.19 7.58
N ASN A 122 5.65 15.78 8.70
CA ASN A 122 4.75 16.55 9.56
C ASN A 122 4.18 17.77 8.82
N ASN A 123 5.02 18.51 8.09
CA ASN A 123 4.58 19.66 7.30
C ASN A 123 3.63 19.25 6.18
N GLN A 124 3.95 18.18 5.45
CA GLN A 124 3.08 17.62 4.42
C GLN A 124 1.74 17.18 5.01
N ARG A 125 1.76 16.45 6.12
CA ARG A 125 0.54 15.98 6.78
C ARG A 125 -0.33 17.15 7.24
N LYS A 126 0.27 18.18 7.84
CA LYS A 126 -0.43 19.42 8.22
C LYS A 126 -1.09 20.08 7.01
N SER A 127 -0.39 20.15 5.88
CA SER A 127 -0.92 20.71 4.64
C SER A 127 -2.10 19.90 4.08
N ILE A 128 -1.99 18.57 4.09
CA ILE A 128 -3.02 17.65 3.57
C ILE A 128 -4.26 17.66 4.47
N PHE A 129 -4.06 17.53 5.78
CA PHE A 129 -5.16 17.39 6.74
C PHE A 129 -5.80 18.74 7.09
N LYS A 130 -5.03 19.84 7.00
CA LYS A 130 -5.45 21.17 7.47
C LYS A 130 -5.93 21.08 8.93
N ASN A 131 -7.24 21.15 9.15
CA ASN A 131 -7.87 21.04 10.47
C ASN A 131 -8.61 19.71 10.68
N LYS A 132 -8.60 18.80 9.71
CA LYS A 132 -9.28 17.50 9.76
C LYS A 132 -8.40 16.48 10.49
N ASN A 133 -9.04 15.49 11.13
CA ASN A 133 -8.37 14.30 11.66
C ASN A 133 -8.51 13.09 10.72
N ASN A 134 -9.29 13.21 9.65
CA ASN A 134 -9.48 12.19 8.64
C ASN A 134 -9.69 12.88 7.29
N VAL A 135 -8.94 12.43 6.29
CA VAL A 135 -9.00 12.88 4.89
C VAL A 135 -9.36 11.73 3.94
N LEU A 136 -9.91 10.64 4.48
CA LEU A 136 -10.29 9.47 3.72
C LEU A 136 -11.81 9.37 3.60
N ILE A 137 -12.28 9.09 2.38
CA ILE A 137 -13.65 8.71 2.06
C ILE A 137 -13.59 7.31 1.42
N ASP A 138 -14.22 6.33 2.06
CA ASP A 138 -14.17 4.91 1.67
C ASP A 138 -12.75 4.32 1.55
N ASN A 139 -11.80 4.77 2.38
CA ASN A 139 -10.36 4.44 2.33
C ASN A 139 -9.58 5.06 1.15
N PHE A 140 -10.18 5.96 0.38
CA PHE A 140 -9.51 6.74 -0.66
C PHE A 140 -9.29 8.16 -0.13
N TYR A 141 -8.17 8.78 -0.50
CA TYR A 141 -7.96 10.20 -0.22
C TYR A 141 -9.12 11.02 -0.79
N GLU A 142 -9.65 11.95 -0.01
CA GLU A 142 -10.87 12.69 -0.33
C GLU A 142 -10.78 13.49 -1.64
N ASN A 143 -9.58 13.93 -2.01
CA ASN A 143 -9.33 14.64 -3.28
C ASN A 143 -8.92 13.69 -4.42
N THR A 144 -9.03 12.37 -4.25
CA THR A 144 -8.80 11.45 -5.38
C THR A 144 -9.87 11.71 -6.45
N PRO A 145 -9.50 12.05 -7.71
CA PRO A 145 -10.48 12.27 -8.76
C PRO A 145 -11.40 11.05 -8.92
N GLU A 146 -12.70 11.26 -9.06
CA GLU A 146 -13.69 10.18 -9.08
C GLU A 146 -13.40 9.14 -10.17
N LYS A 147 -12.99 9.61 -11.36
CA LYS A 147 -12.55 8.74 -12.46
C LYS A 147 -11.40 7.81 -12.05
N THR A 148 -10.43 8.32 -11.29
CA THR A 148 -9.29 7.56 -10.77
C THR A 148 -9.75 6.57 -9.68
N LYS A 149 -10.57 7.02 -8.72
CA LYS A 149 -11.17 6.16 -7.68
C LYS A 149 -11.92 4.99 -8.30
N ASN A 150 -12.82 5.27 -9.25
CA ASN A 150 -13.62 4.25 -9.92
C ASN A 150 -12.77 3.28 -10.74
N LYS A 151 -11.71 3.76 -11.42
CA LYS A 151 -10.74 2.90 -12.10
C LYS A 151 -10.03 1.95 -11.12
N LEU A 152 -9.50 2.48 -10.02
CA LEU A 152 -8.79 1.70 -9.00
C LEU A 152 -9.70 0.63 -8.39
N ILE A 153 -10.94 1.00 -8.04
CA ILE A 153 -11.94 0.05 -7.50
C ILE A 153 -12.25 -1.05 -8.53
N LYS A 154 -12.46 -0.68 -9.80
CA LYS A 154 -12.73 -1.64 -10.89
C LYS A 154 -11.56 -2.62 -11.09
N GLU A 155 -10.33 -2.16 -10.86
CA GLU A 155 -9.13 -3.00 -10.93
C GLU A 155 -8.91 -3.85 -9.65
N GLY A 156 -9.72 -3.65 -8.61
CA GLY A 156 -9.71 -4.43 -7.38
C GLY A 156 -8.98 -3.79 -6.19
N ALA A 157 -8.53 -2.53 -6.31
CA ALA A 157 -7.98 -1.79 -5.19
C ALA A 157 -9.07 -1.46 -4.16
N ILE A 158 -8.69 -1.41 -2.88
CA ILE A 158 -9.61 -1.09 -1.78
C ILE A 158 -9.26 0.21 -1.05
N SER A 159 -8.14 0.84 -1.42
CA SER A 159 -7.68 2.12 -0.90
C SER A 159 -6.83 2.86 -1.94
N SER A 160 -6.60 4.14 -1.69
CA SER A 160 -5.52 4.91 -2.34
C SER A 160 -4.88 5.81 -1.30
N CYS A 161 -3.78 5.34 -0.73
CA CYS A 161 -3.08 5.98 0.38
C CYS A 161 -1.92 6.86 -0.07
N VAL A 162 -2.11 7.52 -1.21
CA VAL A 162 -1.17 8.46 -1.80
C VAL A 162 -1.91 9.78 -1.99
N PRO A 163 -1.40 10.90 -1.44
CA PRO A 163 -1.98 12.20 -1.75
C PRO A 163 -1.79 12.47 -3.24
N THR A 164 -2.90 12.69 -3.95
CA THR A 164 -2.86 13.23 -5.31
C THR A 164 -2.75 14.74 -5.19
N ASN A 165 -1.75 15.34 -5.83
CA ASN A 165 -1.73 16.79 -5.97
C ASN A 165 -2.84 17.16 -6.95
N ASP A 166 -3.81 17.94 -6.47
CA ASP A 166 -4.63 18.75 -7.35
C ASP A 166 -3.72 19.88 -7.85
N ASN A 167 -3.31 19.81 -9.11
CA ASN A 167 -2.92 21.02 -9.85
C ASN A 167 -4.18 21.62 -10.45
#